data_AF-A0A962QQJ9-F1
#
_entry.id   AF-A0A962QQJ9-F1
#
_cell.length_a   1.000
_cell.length_b   1.000
_cell.length_c   1.000
_cell.angle_alpha   90.00
_cell.angle_beta   90.00
_cell.angle_gamma   90.00
#
_symmetry.space_group_name_H-M   'P 1'
#
loop_
_entity.id
_entity.type
_entity.pdbx_description
1 polymer ?
#
loop_
_entity_poly.entity_id
_entity_poly.type
_entity_poly.pdbx_seq_one_letter_code
_entity_poly.pdbx_strand_id
1 'polypeptide(L)'
;MQFIDLKSQQARIRDSIDRRLAALLDHGQYILGPEVTEMEHGLAAYVGVQHCVSAASGTDALLLALMALDIGPGDEVITSPFSFIATAEVIALVGATPVFVDVDPVSYNLDPGKLEAAIGDRTRAIMPVSLFGLCADMDAINAIA
;
A
#
# COMPACT_ATOMS: atom_id res chain seq x y z
N MET A 1 -1.96 -13.41 26.70
CA MET A 1 -2.23 -13.67 25.28
C MET A 1 -1.62 -12.51 24.49
N GLN A 2 -0.76 -12.78 23.51
CA GLN A 2 -0.25 -11.74 22.62
C GLN A 2 -1.28 -11.54 21.49
N PHE A 3 -1.59 -10.29 21.14
CA PHE A 3 -2.56 -9.99 20.08
C PHE A 3 -2.06 -10.47 18.71
N ILE A 4 -0.77 -10.21 18.40
CA ILE A 4 -0.03 -10.77 17.26
C ILE A 4 1.31 -11.27 17.80
N ASP A 5 1.55 -12.59 17.75
CA ASP A 5 2.75 -13.22 18.33
C ASP A 5 3.89 -13.41 17.33
N LEU A 6 4.84 -12.47 17.32
CA LEU A 6 6.04 -12.55 16.49
C LEU A 6 7.12 -13.47 17.09
N LYS A 7 7.05 -13.81 18.39
CA LYS A 7 8.08 -14.64 19.05
C LYS A 7 8.02 -16.07 18.55
N SER A 8 6.82 -16.63 18.41
CA SER A 8 6.64 -17.99 17.88
C SER A 8 7.13 -18.11 16.44
N GLN A 9 6.89 -17.11 15.58
CA GLN A 9 7.43 -17.08 14.23
C GLN A 9 8.95 -16.99 14.26
N GLN A 10 9.50 -16.02 14.99
CA GLN A 10 10.95 -15.80 15.07
C GLN A 10 11.69 -17.07 15.53
N ALA A 11 11.17 -17.78 16.53
CA ALA A 11 11.78 -19.03 17.02
C ALA A 11 11.91 -20.11 15.93
N ARG A 12 10.95 -20.18 14.99
CA ARG A 12 10.97 -21.16 13.89
C ARG A 12 12.01 -20.84 12.81
N ILE A 13 12.37 -19.56 12.65
CA ILE A 13 13.24 -19.09 11.55
C ILE A 13 14.52 -18.41 12.05
N ARG A 14 14.84 -18.51 13.35
CA ARG A 14 15.92 -17.77 14.00
C ARG A 14 17.27 -17.97 13.32
N ASP A 15 17.64 -19.22 13.07
CA ASP A 15 18.92 -19.55 12.45
C ASP A 15 19.06 -18.96 11.04
N SER A 16 17.95 -18.85 10.30
CA SER A 16 17.95 -18.23 8.97
C SER A 16 18.14 -16.71 9.05
N ILE A 17 17.50 -16.07 10.02
CA ILE A 17 17.65 -14.62 10.27
C ILE A 17 19.11 -14.34 10.67
N ASP A 18 19.65 -15.08 11.63
CA ASP A 18 21.00 -14.85 12.15
C ASP A 18 22.07 -15.01 11.08
N ARG A 19 21.95 -16.02 10.20
CA ARG A 19 22.87 -16.19 9.07
C ARG A 19 22.80 -15.03 8.08
N ARG A 20 21.60 -14.56 7.71
CA ARG A 20 21.47 -13.43 6.77
C ARG A 20 21.97 -12.12 7.39
N LEU A 21 21.73 -11.89 8.69
CA LEU A 21 22.27 -10.72 9.40
C LEU A 21 23.81 -10.77 9.47
N ALA A 22 24.41 -11.92 9.76
CA ALA A 22 25.86 -12.07 9.77
C ALA A 22 26.47 -11.77 8.39
N ALA A 23 25.91 -12.35 7.33
CA ALA A 23 26.35 -12.07 5.96
C ALA A 23 26.24 -10.58 5.61
N LEU A 24 25.16 -9.91 6.02
CA LEU A 24 24.98 -8.47 5.86
C LEU A 24 26.07 -7.66 6.54
N LEU A 25 26.42 -8.02 7.78
CA LEU A 25 27.49 -7.37 8.53
C LEU A 25 28.87 -7.62 7.90
N ASP A 26 29.09 -8.79 7.30
CA ASP A 26 30.34 -9.14 6.64
C ASP A 26 30.57 -8.33 5.36
N HIS A 27 29.53 -8.12 4.53
CA HIS A 27 29.66 -7.34 3.30
C HIS A 27 29.45 -5.82 3.49
N GLY A 28 28.74 -5.39 4.55
CA GLY A 28 28.63 -3.99 4.98
C GLY A 28 27.84 -3.05 4.05
N GLN A 29 27.05 -3.58 3.12
CA GLN A 29 26.22 -2.77 2.21
C GLN A 29 24.83 -2.54 2.80
N TYR A 30 24.74 -1.64 3.77
CA TYR A 30 23.53 -1.40 4.55
C TYR A 30 22.39 -0.70 3.79
N ILE A 31 22.71 0.01 2.70
CA ILE A 31 21.76 0.81 1.93
C ILE A 31 21.77 0.31 0.49
N LEU A 32 20.60 -0.09 -0.02
CA LEU A 32 20.42 -0.65 -1.36
C LEU A 32 21.38 -1.83 -1.65
N GLY A 33 21.60 -2.67 -0.64
CA GLY A 33 22.39 -3.90 -0.75
C GLY A 33 21.68 -4.99 -1.58
N PRO A 34 22.39 -6.10 -1.86
CA PRO A 34 21.89 -7.15 -2.74
C PRO A 34 20.59 -7.80 -2.25
N GLU A 35 20.35 -7.85 -0.93
CA GLU A 35 19.13 -8.37 -0.33
C GLU A 35 17.89 -7.56 -0.73
N VAL A 36 18.03 -6.24 -0.97
CA VAL A 36 16.92 -5.39 -1.42
C VAL A 36 16.48 -5.81 -2.82
N THR A 37 17.45 -5.97 -3.75
CA THR A 37 17.16 -6.44 -5.12
C THR A 37 16.63 -7.87 -5.14
N GLU A 38 17.16 -8.76 -4.30
CA GLU A 38 16.63 -10.13 -4.13
C GLU A 38 15.16 -10.10 -3.67
N MET A 39 14.87 -9.30 -2.65
CA MET A 39 13.53 -9.15 -2.09
C MET A 39 12.55 -8.56 -3.11
N GLU A 40 12.93 -7.50 -3.83
CA GLU A 40 12.07 -6.88 -4.85
C GLU A 40 11.71 -7.86 -5.96
N HIS A 41 12.68 -8.63 -6.47
CA HIS A 41 12.39 -9.69 -7.45
C HIS A 41 11.46 -10.77 -6.88
N GLY A 42 11.70 -11.21 -5.64
CA GLY A 42 10.87 -12.22 -4.98
C GLY A 42 9.43 -11.75 -4.77
N LEU A 43 9.24 -10.49 -4.36
CA LEU A 43 7.93 -9.88 -4.14
C LEU A 43 7.19 -9.64 -5.46
N ALA A 44 7.88 -9.16 -6.50
CA ALA A 44 7.30 -8.99 -7.83
C ALA A 44 6.75 -10.34 -8.37
N ALA A 45 7.54 -11.41 -8.23
CA ALA A 45 7.14 -12.76 -8.62
C ALA A 45 5.97 -13.30 -7.77
N TYR A 46 5.98 -13.05 -6.45
CA TYR A 46 4.91 -13.48 -5.54
C TYR A 46 3.56 -12.83 -5.88
N VAL A 47 3.57 -11.52 -6.18
CA VAL A 47 2.36 -10.77 -6.54
C VAL A 47 1.94 -11.01 -7.99
N GLY A 48 2.89 -11.38 -8.86
CA GLY A 48 2.63 -11.60 -10.30
C GLY A 48 2.71 -10.31 -11.13
N VAL A 49 3.55 -9.35 -10.73
CA VAL A 49 3.75 -8.07 -11.42
C VAL A 49 5.17 -7.98 -12.02
N GLN A 50 5.37 -7.07 -12.97
CA GLN A 50 6.66 -6.90 -13.65
C GLN A 50 7.71 -6.19 -12.79
N HIS A 51 7.27 -5.27 -11.91
CA HIS A 51 8.14 -4.39 -11.15
C HIS A 51 7.74 -4.35 -9.68
N CYS A 52 8.73 -4.29 -8.79
CA CYS A 52 8.57 -3.98 -7.38
C CYS A 52 9.63 -2.93 -7.03
N VAL A 53 9.21 -1.86 -6.38
CA VAL A 53 10.10 -0.83 -5.84
C VAL A 53 9.85 -0.78 -4.33
N SER A 54 10.86 -1.13 -3.55
CA SER A 54 10.78 -1.05 -2.10
C SER A 54 10.86 0.42 -1.64
N ALA A 55 10.11 0.73 -0.59
CA ALA A 55 10.08 2.05 0.03
C ALA A 55 10.27 1.91 1.54
N ALA A 56 10.52 3.03 2.23
CA ALA A 56 10.75 2.99 3.68
C ALA A 56 9.48 2.63 4.48
N SER A 57 8.29 2.91 3.94
CA SER A 57 7.01 2.59 4.58
C SER A 57 5.86 2.47 3.57
N GLY A 58 4.69 2.00 4.03
CA GLY A 58 3.46 2.01 3.24
C GLY A 58 2.95 3.43 2.93
N THR A 59 3.17 4.40 3.84
CA THR A 59 2.83 5.81 3.60
C THR A 59 3.66 6.37 2.44
N ASP A 60 4.98 6.11 2.45
CA ASP A 60 5.87 6.55 1.38
C ASP A 60 5.52 5.87 0.05
N ALA A 61 5.12 4.60 0.07
CA ALA A 61 4.68 3.91 -1.15
C ALA A 61 3.45 4.57 -1.80
N LEU A 62 2.46 4.97 -1.00
CA LEU A 62 1.30 5.72 -1.50
C LEU A 62 1.70 7.10 -2.01
N LEU A 63 2.56 7.81 -1.28
CA LEU A 63 3.06 9.13 -1.69
C LEU A 63 3.82 9.06 -3.02
N LEU A 64 4.73 8.10 -3.16
CA LEU A 64 5.50 7.88 -4.39
C LEU A 64 4.59 7.57 -5.58
N ALA A 65 3.52 6.78 -5.37
CA ALA A 65 2.55 6.48 -6.41
C ALA A 65 1.79 7.74 -6.87
N LEU A 66 1.36 8.60 -5.93
CA LEU A 66 0.70 9.87 -6.26
C LEU A 66 1.65 10.82 -7.01
N MET A 67 2.90 10.94 -6.56
CA MET A 67 3.92 11.75 -7.21
C MET A 67 4.23 11.25 -8.63
N ALA A 68 4.30 9.94 -8.85
CA ALA A 68 4.54 9.35 -10.16
C ALA A 68 3.39 9.58 -11.16
N LEU A 69 2.18 9.85 -10.66
CA LEU A 69 1.01 10.22 -11.46
C LEU A 69 0.86 11.75 -11.63
N ASP A 70 1.83 12.54 -11.15
CA ASP A 70 1.80 14.01 -11.13
C ASP A 70 0.55 14.60 -10.44
N ILE A 71 -0.01 13.87 -9.45
CA ILE A 71 -1.20 14.32 -8.71
C ILE A 71 -0.82 15.46 -7.75
N GLY A 72 -1.60 16.54 -7.75
CA GLY A 72 -1.33 17.69 -6.91
C GLY A 72 -2.48 18.70 -6.76
N PRO A 73 -2.18 19.99 -6.55
CA PRO A 73 -3.19 21.02 -6.33
C PRO A 73 -4.24 21.10 -7.45
N GLY A 74 -5.51 21.02 -7.06
CA GLY A 74 -6.64 21.06 -7.99
C GLY A 74 -7.14 19.68 -8.43
N ASP A 75 -6.42 18.61 -8.10
CA ASP A 75 -6.87 17.24 -8.31
C ASP A 75 -7.67 16.71 -7.10
N GLU A 76 -8.54 15.76 -7.38
CA GLU A 76 -9.30 14.99 -6.40
C GLU A 76 -8.89 13.52 -6.46
N VAL A 77 -8.69 12.91 -5.29
CA VAL A 77 -8.42 11.47 -5.17
C VAL A 77 -9.51 10.85 -4.31
N ILE A 78 -10.22 9.87 -4.86
CA ILE A 78 -11.29 9.18 -4.16
C ILE A 78 -10.68 8.13 -3.23
N THR A 79 -11.13 8.09 -1.98
CA THR A 79 -10.79 7.04 -1.00
C THR A 79 -11.93 6.88 0.00
N SER A 80 -11.72 6.16 1.10
CA SER A 80 -12.71 5.94 2.15
C SER A 80 -12.33 6.58 3.48
N PRO A 81 -13.31 7.12 4.24
CA PRO A 81 -13.05 7.70 5.56
C PRO A 81 -12.79 6.63 6.64
N PHE A 82 -13.14 5.37 6.34
CA PHE A 82 -12.88 4.22 7.19
C PHE A 82 -11.62 3.47 6.71
N SER A 83 -10.45 4.05 7.01
CA SER A 83 -9.13 3.47 6.75
C SER A 83 -8.12 3.99 7.79
N PHE A 84 -6.88 3.54 7.72
CA PHE A 84 -5.77 4.21 8.38
C PHE A 84 -5.51 5.59 7.75
N ILE A 85 -5.15 6.58 8.58
CA ILE A 85 -5.06 8.00 8.17
C ILE A 85 -4.09 8.25 7.00
N ALA A 86 -3.04 7.43 6.86
CA ALA A 86 -2.04 7.58 5.81
C ALA A 86 -2.65 7.68 4.42
N THR A 87 -3.77 6.99 4.14
CA THR A 87 -4.43 7.02 2.82
C THR A 87 -4.90 8.43 2.45
N ALA A 88 -5.52 9.16 3.39
CA ALA A 88 -6.00 10.53 3.14
C ALA A 88 -4.90 11.58 3.36
N GLU A 89 -3.98 11.33 4.29
CA GLU A 89 -2.88 12.23 4.62
C GLU A 89 -1.98 12.48 3.42
N VAL A 90 -1.58 11.45 2.68
CA VAL A 90 -0.68 11.59 1.53
C VAL A 90 -1.34 12.31 0.34
N ILE A 91 -2.65 12.18 0.18
CA ILE A 91 -3.43 12.93 -0.81
C ILE A 91 -3.34 14.44 -0.48
N ALA A 92 -3.58 14.80 0.77
CA ALA A 92 -3.46 16.18 1.22
C ALA A 92 -2.00 16.68 1.16
N LEU A 93 -1.02 15.81 1.43
CA LEU A 93 0.41 16.13 1.42
C LEU A 93 0.91 16.53 0.02
N VAL A 94 0.44 15.87 -1.04
CA VAL A 94 0.74 16.28 -2.43
C VAL A 94 -0.06 17.51 -2.88
N GLY A 95 -0.99 18.01 -2.05
CA GLY A 95 -1.83 19.17 -2.32
C GLY A 95 -3.16 18.87 -3.00
N ALA A 96 -3.47 17.60 -3.25
CA ALA A 96 -4.75 17.17 -3.79
C ALA A 96 -5.85 17.13 -2.71
N THR A 97 -7.10 17.02 -3.13
CA THR A 97 -8.25 16.93 -2.22
C THR A 97 -8.75 15.50 -2.08
N PRO A 98 -8.78 14.91 -0.87
CA PRO A 98 -9.41 13.61 -0.67
C PRO A 98 -10.93 13.72 -0.79
N VAL A 99 -11.51 12.88 -1.63
CA VAL A 99 -12.98 12.72 -1.78
C VAL A 99 -13.37 11.40 -1.15
N PHE A 100 -14.28 11.44 -0.18
CA PHE A 100 -14.64 10.26 0.61
C PHE A 100 -15.87 9.55 0.06
N VAL A 101 -15.70 8.26 -0.26
CA VAL A 101 -16.78 7.31 -0.54
C VAL A 101 -16.89 6.35 0.64
N ASP A 102 -18.12 6.17 1.11
CA ASP A 102 -18.45 5.32 2.24
C ASP A 102 -18.17 3.84 1.94
N VAL A 103 -18.11 3.02 2.99
CA VAL A 103 -17.75 1.60 2.88
C VAL A 103 -18.97 0.70 2.89
N ASP A 104 -18.82 -0.51 2.35
CA ASP A 104 -19.76 -1.59 2.55
C ASP A 104 -19.67 -2.08 4.01
N PRO A 105 -20.79 -2.22 4.75
CA PRO A 105 -20.77 -2.51 6.18
C PRO A 105 -20.36 -3.96 6.52
N VAL A 106 -20.23 -4.84 5.53
CA VAL A 106 -19.85 -6.26 5.73
C VAL A 106 -18.35 -6.45 5.50
N SER A 107 -17.83 -5.92 4.40
CA SER A 107 -16.42 -6.02 4.01
C SER A 107 -15.57 -4.91 4.63
N TYR A 108 -16.18 -3.78 4.98
CA TYR A 108 -15.53 -2.54 5.42
C TYR A 108 -14.64 -1.87 4.36
N ASN A 109 -14.70 -2.34 3.11
CA ASN A 109 -14.00 -1.75 1.98
C ASN A 109 -14.91 -0.75 1.24
N LEU A 110 -14.32 0.10 0.40
CA LEU A 110 -15.03 1.10 -0.40
C LEU A 110 -16.22 0.47 -1.15
N ASP A 111 -17.41 1.03 -1.01
CA ASP A 111 -18.64 0.56 -1.66
C ASP A 111 -18.66 0.98 -3.15
N PRO A 112 -18.50 0.05 -4.11
CA PRO A 112 -18.49 0.39 -5.52
C PRO A 112 -19.81 1.01 -6.00
N GLY A 113 -20.94 0.69 -5.36
CA GLY A 113 -22.25 1.26 -5.69
C GLY A 113 -22.37 2.75 -5.37
N LYS A 114 -21.45 3.30 -4.58
CA LYS A 114 -21.37 4.74 -4.25
C LYS A 114 -20.24 5.46 -4.98
N LEU A 115 -19.41 4.73 -5.73
CA LEU A 115 -18.19 5.26 -6.36
C LEU A 115 -18.48 6.22 -7.51
N GLU A 116 -19.31 5.83 -8.47
CA GLU A 116 -19.57 6.59 -9.70
C GLU A 116 -20.08 8.01 -9.41
N ALA A 117 -20.94 8.16 -8.39
CA ALA A 117 -21.49 9.45 -7.98
C ALA A 117 -20.45 10.42 -7.37
N ALA A 118 -19.29 9.92 -6.95
CA ALA A 118 -18.20 10.71 -6.40
C ALA A 118 -17.17 11.14 -7.46
N ILE A 119 -17.25 10.59 -8.67
CA ILE A 119 -16.37 10.95 -9.78
C ILE A 119 -16.84 12.29 -10.37
N GLY A 120 -15.91 13.23 -10.51
CA GLY A 120 -16.13 14.52 -11.15
C GLY A 120 -14.94 14.95 -12.01
N ASP A 121 -15.03 16.15 -12.59
CA ASP A 121 -14.04 16.65 -13.56
C ASP A 121 -12.60 16.77 -13.02
N ARG A 122 -12.44 16.78 -11.69
CA ARG A 122 -11.15 16.86 -11.00
C ARG A 122 -10.63 15.51 -10.49
N THR A 123 -11.42 14.44 -10.59
CA THR A 123 -11.00 13.12 -10.11
C THR A 123 -9.84 12.59 -10.96
N ARG A 124 -8.70 12.32 -10.31
CA ARG A 124 -7.50 11.79 -10.97
C ARG A 124 -7.14 10.37 -10.60
N ALA A 125 -7.53 9.94 -9.41
CA ALA A 125 -7.27 8.59 -8.95
C ALA A 125 -8.35 8.12 -7.99
N ILE A 126 -8.49 6.80 -7.92
CA ILE A 126 -9.29 6.09 -6.92
C ILE A 126 -8.31 5.21 -6.15
N MET A 127 -8.28 5.36 -4.83
CA MET A 127 -7.36 4.69 -3.93
C MET A 127 -8.17 3.86 -2.92
N PRO A 128 -8.69 2.69 -3.33
CA PRO A 128 -9.38 1.79 -2.43
C PRO A 128 -8.40 1.11 -1.49
N VAL A 129 -8.89 0.73 -0.32
CA VAL A 129 -8.09 0.06 0.73
C VAL A 129 -8.59 -1.37 0.85
N SER A 130 -7.65 -2.32 0.95
CA SER A 130 -7.95 -3.71 1.26
C SER A 130 -7.86 -3.91 2.77
N LEU A 131 -8.91 -3.47 3.48
CA LEU A 131 -8.90 -3.33 4.93
C LEU A 131 -8.91 -4.70 5.63
N PHE A 132 -8.18 -4.80 6.74
CA PHE A 132 -8.05 -6.02 7.56
C PHE A 132 -7.56 -7.28 6.82
N GLY A 133 -6.97 -7.11 5.63
CA GLY A 133 -6.44 -8.20 4.80
C GLY A 133 -7.43 -8.79 3.79
N LEU A 134 -8.62 -8.19 3.64
CA LEU A 134 -9.57 -8.55 2.59
C LEU A 134 -9.47 -7.55 1.42
N CYS A 135 -9.29 -8.05 0.20
CA CYS A 135 -9.28 -7.21 -0.99
C CYS A 135 -10.61 -6.45 -1.15
N ALA A 136 -10.54 -5.18 -1.57
CA ALA A 136 -11.71 -4.48 -2.07
C ALA A 136 -12.26 -5.20 -3.33
N ASP A 137 -13.51 -4.93 -3.70
CA ASP A 137 -14.08 -5.44 -4.95
C ASP A 137 -13.44 -4.72 -6.15
N MET A 138 -12.22 -5.15 -6.47
CA MET A 138 -11.42 -4.52 -7.52
C MET A 138 -12.03 -4.72 -8.90
N ASP A 139 -12.78 -5.79 -9.13
CA ASP A 139 -13.46 -6.01 -10.41
C ASP A 139 -14.55 -4.94 -10.62
N ALA A 140 -15.38 -4.69 -9.60
CA ALA A 140 -16.40 -3.64 -9.66
C ALA A 140 -15.80 -2.23 -9.72
N ILE A 141 -14.76 -1.95 -8.93
CA ILE A 141 -14.08 -0.64 -8.92
C ILE A 141 -13.41 -0.38 -10.28
N ASN A 142 -12.69 -1.34 -10.84
CA ASN A 142 -12.00 -1.19 -12.12
C ASN A 142 -12.96 -1.05 -13.31
N ALA A 143 -14.19 -1.57 -13.20
CA ALA A 143 -15.21 -1.36 -14.24
C ALA A 143 -15.75 0.08 -14.29
N ILE A 144 -15.62 0.84 -13.18
CA ILE A 144 -16.06 2.23 -13.05
C ILE A 144 -14.90 3.22 -13.31
N ALA A 145 -13.67 2.83 -12.96
CA ALA A 145 -12.47 3.66 -12.97
C ALA A 145 -12.00 4.10 -14.38
#